data_AF-A0A3M1UC08-F1
#
_entry.id   AF-A0A3M1UC08-F1
#
_cell.length_a   1.000
_cell.length_b   1.000
_cell.length_c   1.000
_cell.angle_alpha   90.00
_cell.angle_beta   90.00
_cell.angle_gamma   90.00
#
_symmetry.space_group_name_H-M   'P 1'
#
loop_
_entity.id
_entity.type
_entity.pdbx_description
1 polymer ?
#
loop_
_entity_poly.entity_id
_entity_poly.type
_entity_poly.pdbx_seq_one_letter_code
_entity_poly.pdbx_strand_id
1 'polypeptide(L)'
;MNYFTKPLFIAVSMCIFTALMPSLHAQDVGVKINLGWAQMPVQAGGYFLQYIDDSPSRDNLTTSRRLQAQSGSFNMYMALSMLADEGFLDIGMLIMAGQANFTAVDIGLGLYLLNSLGVDVPNLQAGAKLHLGAGRKSVYMGDLLNNAQYIQINGQRFYQDYLSVYLRSEEFTARPGLFAQYRLFDKMSLNLEIDYHLRMFGFAPRLVFTADETANGDPVRATERFDDPNVSLFTTNRGNLEKLPLKINGLQARIGVVIIL
;
A
#
# COMPACT_ATOMS: atom_id res chain seq x y z
N MET A 1 -23.59 8.73 16.87
CA MET A 1 -22.56 8.07 16.03
C MET A 1 -23.27 7.38 14.87
N ASN A 2 -23.15 7.92 13.66
CA ASN A 2 -23.87 7.48 12.48
C ASN A 2 -23.29 6.17 11.92
N TYR A 3 -23.94 5.04 12.23
CA TYR A 3 -23.61 3.72 11.68
C TYR A 3 -24.35 3.39 10.36
N PHE A 4 -25.18 4.31 9.85
CA PHE A 4 -26.09 4.03 8.73
C PHE A 4 -25.56 4.35 7.32
N THR A 5 -24.37 4.95 7.16
CA THR A 5 -23.85 5.34 5.83
C THR A 5 -22.93 4.31 5.17
N LYS A 6 -22.44 3.32 5.90
CA LYS A 6 -21.51 2.29 5.39
C LYS A 6 -22.15 1.25 4.44
N PRO A 7 -23.36 0.71 4.70
CA PRO A 7 -23.93 -0.29 3.79
C PRO A 7 -24.42 0.32 2.48
N LEU A 8 -24.82 1.60 2.47
CA LEU A 8 -25.30 2.28 1.27
C LEU A 8 -24.18 2.49 0.24
N PHE A 9 -22.97 2.85 0.70
CA PHE A 9 -21.82 3.05 -0.20
C PHE A 9 -21.33 1.75 -0.84
N ILE A 10 -21.35 0.65 -0.08
CA ILE A 10 -20.99 -0.69 -0.58
C ILE A 10 -22.03 -1.19 -1.58
N ALA A 11 -23.33 -1.01 -1.29
CA ALA A 11 -24.41 -1.40 -2.19
C ALA A 11 -24.38 -0.61 -3.51
N VAL A 12 -24.18 0.72 -3.47
CA VAL A 12 -24.06 1.55 -4.68
C VAL A 12 -22.82 1.14 -5.50
N SER A 13 -21.69 0.84 -4.84
CA SER A 13 -20.48 0.40 -5.52
C SER A 13 -20.64 -0.99 -6.17
N MET A 14 -21.36 -1.92 -5.52
CA MET A 14 -21.67 -3.24 -6.09
C MET A 14 -22.66 -3.18 -7.26
N CYS A 15 -23.67 -2.31 -7.19
CA CYS A 15 -24.60 -2.10 -8.29
C CYS A 15 -23.90 -1.50 -9.52
N ILE A 16 -22.96 -0.57 -9.32
CA ILE A 16 -22.11 -0.04 -10.40
C ILE A 16 -21.22 -1.17 -10.96
N PHE A 17 -20.62 -2.00 -10.10
CA PHE A 17 -19.75 -3.11 -10.52
C PHE A 17 -20.49 -4.18 -11.35
N THR A 18 -21.72 -4.53 -10.96
CA THR A 18 -22.54 -5.53 -11.67
C THR A 18 -23.22 -4.98 -12.92
N ALA A 19 -23.51 -3.68 -12.99
CA ALA A 19 -24.04 -3.04 -14.19
C ALA A 19 -22.98 -2.79 -15.28
N LEU A 20 -21.70 -2.67 -14.93
CA LEU A 20 -20.62 -2.29 -15.86
C LEU A 20 -19.85 -3.47 -16.47
N MET A 21 -19.86 -4.65 -15.85
CA MET A 21 -19.18 -5.84 -16.38
C MET A 21 -19.74 -6.34 -17.74
N PRO A 22 -21.06 -6.26 -18.03
CA PRO A 22 -21.59 -6.79 -19.29
C PRO A 22 -21.24 -5.99 -20.56
N SER A 23 -20.81 -4.71 -20.47
CA SER A 23 -20.49 -3.86 -21.64
C SER A 23 -18.98 -3.76 -21.95
N LEU A 24 -18.11 -4.24 -21.06
CA LEU A 24 -16.65 -4.24 -21.24
C LEU A 24 -16.21 -5.43 -22.11
N HIS A 25 -16.50 -5.40 -23.40
CA HIS A 25 -15.73 -6.19 -24.37
C HIS A 25 -14.37 -5.50 -24.53
N ALA A 26 -13.32 -6.09 -23.96
CA ALA A 26 -11.97 -5.56 -24.11
C ALA A 26 -11.60 -5.55 -25.60
N GLN A 27 -11.43 -4.36 -26.16
CA GLN A 27 -11.00 -4.19 -27.54
C GLN A 27 -9.48 -4.24 -27.63
N ASP A 28 -8.83 -3.63 -26.64
CA ASP A 28 -7.39 -3.51 -26.56
C ASP A 28 -6.89 -3.89 -25.17
N VAL A 29 -5.65 -4.41 -25.13
CA VAL A 29 -4.91 -4.63 -23.89
C VAL A 29 -3.67 -3.76 -23.91
N GLY A 30 -3.39 -3.09 -22.81
CA GLY A 30 -2.22 -2.23 -22.69
C GLY A 30 -1.48 -2.39 -21.36
N VAL A 31 -0.25 -1.88 -21.33
CA VAL A 31 0.56 -1.75 -20.13
C VAL A 31 0.56 -0.29 -19.71
N LYS A 32 0.13 -0.02 -18.47
CA LYS A 32 0.09 1.31 -17.86
C LYS A 32 1.22 1.44 -16.85
N ILE A 33 2.01 2.50 -16.95
CA ILE A 33 3.03 2.87 -15.98
C ILE A 33 2.87 4.36 -15.66
N ASN A 34 2.53 4.67 -14.42
CA ASN A 34 2.41 6.04 -13.93
C ASN A 34 3.35 6.27 -12.75
N LEU A 35 3.99 7.44 -12.73
CA LEU A 35 4.81 7.92 -11.64
C LEU A 35 4.18 9.19 -11.05
N GLY A 36 4.40 9.43 -9.77
CA GLY A 36 3.89 10.67 -9.19
C GLY A 36 4.15 10.83 -7.71
N TRP A 37 3.24 11.58 -7.10
CA TRP A 37 3.31 11.98 -5.71
C TRP A 37 2.03 11.60 -4.98
N ALA A 38 2.18 11.15 -3.73
CA ALA A 38 1.09 10.87 -2.81
C ALA A 38 1.29 11.63 -1.52
N GLN A 39 0.23 12.21 -0.98
CA GLN A 39 0.19 12.63 0.41
C GLN A 39 0.26 11.37 1.29
N MET A 40 1.33 11.28 2.07
CA MET A 40 1.60 10.15 2.94
C MET A 40 2.28 10.65 4.21
N PRO A 41 1.52 11.31 5.12
CA PRO A 41 2.09 11.89 6.31
C PRO A 41 2.71 10.85 7.24
N VAL A 42 3.98 11.05 7.60
CA VAL A 42 4.70 10.30 8.62
C VAL A 42 4.78 11.14 9.89
N GLN A 43 4.37 10.56 11.02
CA GLN A 43 4.51 11.21 12.31
C GLN A 43 5.99 11.20 12.74
N ALA A 44 6.55 12.38 12.99
CA ALA A 44 7.91 12.50 13.49
C ALA A 44 8.01 12.02 14.94
N GLY A 45 9.11 11.38 15.28
CA GLY A 45 9.38 10.94 16.65
C GLY A 45 10.44 9.85 16.74
N GLY A 46 10.94 9.61 17.96
CA GLY A 46 11.68 8.41 18.30
C GLY A 46 10.72 7.27 18.65
N TYR A 47 10.96 6.12 18.07
CA TYR A 47 10.24 4.87 18.33
C TYR A 47 11.25 3.86 18.85
N PHE A 48 10.94 3.26 19.99
CA PHE A 48 11.83 2.35 20.69
C PHE A 48 11.11 1.02 20.87
N LEU A 49 11.75 -0.04 20.39
CA LEU A 49 11.27 -1.40 20.55
C LEU A 49 12.16 -2.10 21.59
N GLN A 50 11.51 -2.75 22.54
CA GLN A 50 12.09 -3.74 23.43
C GLN A 50 11.37 -5.07 23.17
N TYR A 51 12.14 -6.15 23.06
CA TYR A 51 11.63 -7.49 22.83
C TYR A 51 12.35 -8.47 23.74
N ILE A 52 11.60 -9.28 24.47
CA ILE A 52 12.11 -10.38 25.29
C ILE A 52 11.98 -11.66 24.48
N ASP A 53 13.07 -12.34 24.19
CA ASP A 53 13.02 -13.53 23.35
C ASP A 53 12.45 -14.77 24.08
N ASP A 54 12.05 -15.77 23.31
CA ASP A 54 11.43 -17.01 23.80
C ASP A 54 12.43 -18.11 24.18
N SER A 55 13.73 -17.82 24.14
CA SER A 55 14.76 -18.83 24.39
C SER A 55 14.79 -19.22 25.88
N PRO A 56 15.40 -20.38 26.23
CA PRO A 56 15.61 -20.74 27.64
C PRO A 56 16.46 -19.73 28.41
N SER A 57 17.33 -19.00 27.70
CA SER A 57 18.15 -17.91 28.23
C SER A 57 17.59 -16.57 27.74
N ARG A 58 16.45 -16.18 28.32
CA ARG A 58 15.71 -14.99 27.86
C ARG A 58 16.57 -13.74 27.87
N ASP A 59 16.74 -13.14 26.70
CA ASP A 59 17.47 -11.90 26.50
C ASP A 59 16.51 -10.75 26.16
N ASN A 60 16.86 -9.56 26.64
CA ASN A 60 16.14 -8.33 26.32
C ASN A 60 16.85 -7.60 25.19
N LEU A 61 16.24 -7.64 24.01
CA LEU A 61 16.74 -7.06 22.78
C LEU A 61 16.09 -5.70 22.57
N THR A 62 16.87 -4.70 22.17
CA THR A 62 16.35 -3.34 21.97
C THR A 62 16.81 -2.76 20.64
N THR A 63 15.93 -1.99 20.01
CA THR A 63 16.27 -1.19 18.83
C THR A 63 15.46 0.09 18.81
N SER A 64 15.89 1.06 18.01
CA SER A 64 15.17 2.32 17.89
C SER A 64 15.26 2.92 16.50
N ARG A 65 14.19 3.60 16.11
CA ARG A 65 14.11 4.35 14.86
C ARG A 65 13.62 5.76 15.16
N ARG A 66 14.34 6.75 14.63
CA ARG A 66 13.83 8.11 14.54
C ARG A 66 13.20 8.32 13.16
N LEU A 67 11.91 8.63 13.14
CA LEU A 67 11.21 9.05 11.92
C LEU A 67 11.19 10.57 11.84
N GLN A 68 11.49 11.10 10.66
CA GLN A 68 11.37 12.51 10.35
C GLN A 68 9.97 12.81 9.80
N ALA A 69 9.49 14.02 10.00
CA ALA A 69 8.24 14.47 9.41
C ALA A 69 8.35 14.40 7.89
N GLN A 70 7.41 13.70 7.26
CA GLN A 70 7.30 13.60 5.81
C GLN A 70 5.84 13.86 5.48
N SER A 71 5.57 14.75 4.52
CA SER A 71 4.20 15.11 4.11
C SER A 71 3.70 14.23 2.95
N GLY A 72 4.60 13.74 2.11
CA GLY A 72 4.26 12.90 0.98
C GLY A 72 5.40 12.01 0.52
N SER A 73 5.08 11.11 -0.40
CA SER A 73 5.97 10.11 -0.95
C SER A 73 5.90 10.08 -2.46
N PHE A 74 6.99 9.67 -3.09
CA PHE A 74 6.95 9.22 -4.45
C PHE A 74 6.05 7.98 -4.55
N ASN A 75 5.24 7.90 -5.61
CA ASN A 75 4.46 6.72 -5.92
C ASN A 75 4.66 6.25 -7.37
N MET A 76 4.45 4.96 -7.57
CA MET A 76 4.46 4.30 -8.87
C MET A 76 3.24 3.39 -8.96
N TYR A 77 2.56 3.42 -10.10
CA TYR A 77 1.47 2.52 -10.42
C TYR A 77 1.78 1.80 -11.72
N MET A 78 1.74 0.47 -11.69
CA MET A 78 1.91 -0.38 -12.87
C MET A 78 0.67 -1.25 -13.02
N ALA A 79 0.12 -1.36 -14.22
CA ALA A 79 -1.07 -2.17 -14.45
C ALA A 79 -1.11 -2.78 -15.86
N LEU A 80 -1.79 -3.91 -15.97
CA LEU A 80 -2.40 -4.36 -17.20
C LEU A 80 -3.77 -3.67 -17.31
N SER A 81 -4.01 -3.00 -18.43
CA SER A 81 -5.21 -2.22 -18.70
C SER A 81 -5.98 -2.86 -19.83
N MET A 82 -7.23 -3.24 -19.59
CA MET A 82 -8.16 -3.70 -20.60
C MET A 82 -9.04 -2.51 -20.98
N LEU A 83 -8.92 -2.05 -22.23
CA LEU A 83 -9.59 -0.85 -22.74
C LEU A 83 -10.84 -1.26 -23.53
N ALA A 84 -11.92 -0.51 -23.38
CA ALA A 84 -13.16 -0.64 -24.15
C ALA A 84 -13.70 0.75 -24.51
N ASP A 85 -14.76 0.82 -25.32
CA ASP A 85 -15.31 2.10 -25.80
C ASP A 85 -15.75 3.05 -24.68
N GLU A 86 -16.31 2.51 -23.60
CA GLU A 86 -16.93 3.28 -22.52
C GLU A 86 -16.03 3.43 -21.29
N GLY A 87 -14.89 2.72 -21.24
CA GLY A 87 -14.07 2.71 -20.05
C GLY A 87 -12.88 1.75 -20.09
N PHE A 88 -12.35 1.46 -18.92
CA PHE A 88 -11.24 0.51 -18.76
C PHE A 88 -11.33 -0.28 -17.45
N LEU A 89 -10.66 -1.43 -17.45
CA LEU A 89 -10.36 -2.24 -16.28
C LEU A 89 -8.83 -2.32 -16.11
N ASP A 90 -8.32 -1.89 -14.97
CA ASP A 90 -6.92 -2.03 -14.60
C ASP A 90 -6.74 -3.13 -13.56
N ILE A 91 -5.75 -4.01 -13.76
CA ILE A 91 -5.24 -4.91 -12.72
C ILE A 91 -3.77 -4.57 -12.52
N GLY A 92 -3.43 -4.09 -11.32
CA GLY A 92 -2.13 -3.48 -11.12
C GLY A 92 -1.60 -3.49 -9.70
N MET A 93 -0.48 -2.81 -9.53
CA MET A 93 0.24 -2.66 -8.28
C MET A 93 0.58 -1.20 -8.05
N LEU A 94 0.29 -0.71 -6.85
CA LEU A 94 0.70 0.60 -6.35
C LEU A 94 1.87 0.45 -5.40
N ILE A 95 2.89 1.27 -5.57
CA ILE A 95 4.05 1.37 -4.69
C ILE A 95 4.18 2.81 -4.25
N MET A 96 4.30 3.04 -2.94
CA MET A 96 4.65 4.32 -2.33
C MET A 96 5.92 4.14 -1.52
N ALA A 97 6.94 4.93 -1.82
CA ALA A 97 8.27 4.79 -1.25
C ALA A 97 8.67 6.00 -0.38
N GLY A 98 9.29 5.74 0.77
CA GLY A 98 9.78 6.77 1.68
C GLY A 98 10.41 6.17 2.95
N GLN A 99 10.35 6.89 4.06
CA GLN A 99 10.74 6.34 5.38
C GLN A 99 9.81 5.20 5.83
N ALA A 100 8.61 5.17 5.27
CA ALA A 100 7.67 4.07 5.35
C ALA A 100 7.20 3.75 3.93
N ASN A 101 6.89 2.49 3.68
CA ASN A 101 6.48 2.02 2.36
C ASN A 101 5.04 1.52 2.41
N PHE A 102 4.33 1.72 1.31
CA PHE A 102 3.03 1.08 1.08
C PHE A 102 3.04 0.40 -0.29
N THR A 103 2.68 -0.87 -0.32
CA THR A 103 2.53 -1.63 -1.57
C THR A 103 1.17 -2.27 -1.61
N ALA A 104 0.43 -2.13 -2.69
CA ALA A 104 -0.90 -2.71 -2.85
C ALA A 104 -1.08 -3.35 -4.22
N VAL A 105 -1.87 -4.42 -4.26
CA VAL A 105 -2.43 -4.97 -5.50
C VAL A 105 -3.85 -4.46 -5.62
N ASP A 106 -4.17 -3.92 -6.79
CA ASP A 106 -5.39 -3.16 -7.00
C ASP A 106 -6.12 -3.60 -8.27
N ILE A 107 -7.45 -3.51 -8.21
CA ILE A 107 -8.34 -3.58 -9.36
C ILE A 107 -8.97 -2.19 -9.54
N GLY A 108 -8.88 -1.63 -10.74
CA GLY A 108 -9.38 -0.31 -11.09
C GLY A 108 -10.44 -0.37 -12.18
N LEU A 109 -11.49 0.43 -12.05
CA LEU A 109 -12.47 0.66 -13.10
C LEU A 109 -12.53 2.13 -13.42
N GLY A 110 -12.56 2.48 -14.70
CA GLY A 110 -12.73 3.86 -15.18
C GLY A 110 -13.80 3.97 -16.25
N LEU A 111 -14.47 5.12 -16.29
CA LEU A 111 -15.50 5.46 -17.28
C LEU A 111 -15.09 6.71 -18.05
N TYR A 112 -15.21 6.67 -19.37
CA TYR A 112 -14.93 7.80 -20.27
C TYR A 112 -16.14 8.75 -20.32
N LEU A 113 -16.20 9.67 -19.37
CA LEU A 113 -17.35 10.57 -19.21
C LEU A 113 -17.52 11.56 -20.37
N LEU A 114 -16.45 12.00 -21.02
CA LEU A 114 -16.55 12.92 -22.17
C LEU A 114 -17.40 12.30 -23.30
N ASN A 115 -17.10 11.05 -23.65
CA ASN A 115 -17.84 10.30 -24.67
C ASN A 115 -19.30 10.08 -24.26
N SER A 116 -19.55 9.71 -23.00
CA SER A 116 -20.91 9.51 -22.48
C SER A 116 -21.75 10.79 -22.46
N LEU A 117 -21.12 11.96 -22.40
CA LEU A 117 -21.77 13.27 -22.48
C LEU A 117 -21.91 13.80 -23.92
N GLY A 118 -21.48 13.02 -24.92
CA GLY A 118 -21.49 13.43 -26.33
C GLY A 118 -20.47 14.50 -26.67
N VAL A 119 -19.47 14.72 -25.80
CA VAL A 119 -18.37 15.66 -26.04
C VAL A 119 -17.20 14.89 -26.63
N ASP A 120 -17.04 14.98 -27.95
CA ASP A 120 -15.90 14.40 -28.64
C ASP A 120 -14.75 15.42 -28.71
N VAL A 121 -13.66 15.14 -28.00
CA VAL A 121 -12.41 15.89 -28.12
C VAL A 121 -11.39 14.96 -28.76
N PRO A 122 -10.88 15.29 -29.96
CA PRO A 122 -9.96 14.42 -30.66
C PRO A 122 -8.78 14.00 -29.78
N ASN A 123 -8.52 12.70 -29.73
CA ASN A 123 -7.43 12.09 -28.97
C ASN A 123 -7.50 12.24 -27.45
N LEU A 124 -8.54 12.85 -26.87
CA LEU A 124 -8.66 13.04 -25.43
C LEU A 124 -9.82 12.22 -24.87
N GLN A 125 -9.50 11.33 -23.95
CA GLN A 125 -10.46 10.64 -23.11
C GLN A 125 -10.30 11.13 -21.68
N ALA A 126 -11.40 11.46 -21.00
CA ALA A 126 -11.34 11.84 -19.60
C ALA A 126 -12.58 11.35 -18.86
N GLY A 127 -12.43 11.15 -17.56
CA GLY A 127 -13.56 10.76 -16.74
C GLY A 127 -13.19 10.38 -15.32
N ALA A 128 -14.03 9.54 -14.72
CA ALA A 128 -13.92 9.13 -13.34
C ALA A 128 -13.49 7.68 -13.23
N LYS A 129 -12.78 7.37 -12.15
CA LYS A 129 -12.32 6.02 -11.86
C LYS A 129 -12.36 5.70 -10.38
N LEU A 130 -12.34 4.41 -10.08
CA LEU A 130 -12.26 3.86 -8.74
C LEU A 130 -11.28 2.70 -8.76
N HIS A 131 -10.24 2.78 -7.94
CA HIS A 131 -9.42 1.60 -7.62
C HIS A 131 -9.76 1.07 -6.25
N LEU A 132 -9.85 -0.24 -6.14
CA LEU A 132 -9.93 -0.97 -4.87
C LEU A 132 -8.66 -1.78 -4.71
N GLY A 133 -8.08 -1.72 -3.52
CA GLY A 133 -6.75 -2.25 -3.25
C GLY A 133 -6.66 -3.04 -1.97
N ALA A 134 -5.81 -4.05 -1.98
CA ALA A 134 -5.33 -4.72 -0.78
C ALA A 134 -3.81 -4.56 -0.73
N GLY A 135 -3.32 -3.98 0.36
CA GLY A 135 -1.92 -3.62 0.47
C GLY A 135 -1.35 -3.73 1.86
N ARG A 136 -0.06 -3.45 1.95
CA ARG A 136 0.75 -3.57 3.14
C ARG A 136 1.55 -2.31 3.36
N LYS A 137 1.39 -1.73 4.53
CA LYS A 137 2.27 -0.72 5.10
C LYS A 137 3.43 -1.40 5.79
N SER A 138 4.63 -0.84 5.64
CA SER A 138 5.83 -1.32 6.33
C SER A 138 6.69 -0.15 6.77
N VAL A 139 7.11 -0.17 8.04
CA VAL A 139 8.08 0.76 8.62
C VAL A 139 9.26 -0.05 9.14
N TYR A 140 10.47 0.31 8.76
CA TYR A 140 11.68 -0.31 9.31
C TYR A 140 11.98 0.26 10.70
N MET A 141 12.13 -0.60 11.70
CA MET A 141 12.33 -0.23 13.10
C MET A 141 13.79 -0.27 13.54
N GLY A 142 14.66 -0.96 12.79
CA GLY A 142 16.05 -1.18 13.13
C GLY A 142 16.40 -2.66 13.21
N ASP A 143 17.65 -2.94 13.56
CA ASP A 143 18.17 -4.28 13.78
C ASP A 143 18.24 -4.57 15.28
N LEU A 144 17.98 -5.82 15.65
CA LEU A 144 18.29 -6.38 16.97
C LEU A 144 19.61 -7.14 16.87
N LEU A 145 20.51 -6.89 17.83
CA LEU A 145 21.78 -7.60 17.93
C LEU A 145 21.57 -8.92 18.69
N ASN A 146 21.97 -10.04 18.10
CA ASN A 146 22.06 -11.31 18.78
C ASN A 146 23.35 -11.36 19.61
N ASN A 147 23.20 -11.33 20.92
CA ASN A 147 24.29 -11.47 21.89
C ASN A 147 24.38 -12.89 22.49
N ALA A 148 23.59 -13.83 21.96
CA ALA A 148 23.51 -15.22 22.40
C ALA A 148 23.83 -16.18 21.24
N GLN A 149 23.65 -17.49 21.48
CA GLN A 149 23.79 -18.49 20.42
C GLN A 149 22.70 -18.37 19.35
N TYR A 150 21.49 -17.99 19.75
CA TYR A 150 20.36 -17.74 18.86
C TYR A 150 19.31 -16.89 19.56
N ILE A 151 18.51 -16.19 18.77
CA ILE A 151 17.27 -15.53 19.21
C ILE A 151 16.11 -16.46 18.89
N GLN A 152 15.17 -16.66 19.83
CA GLN A 152 13.93 -17.40 19.56
C GLN A 152 12.71 -16.48 19.54
N ILE A 153 11.91 -16.57 18.47
CA ILE A 153 10.69 -15.77 18.30
C ILE A 153 9.59 -16.69 17.80
N ASN A 154 8.52 -16.85 18.58
CA ASN A 154 7.36 -17.66 18.24
C ASN A 154 7.75 -19.07 17.74
N GLY A 155 8.69 -19.70 18.45
CA GLY A 155 9.23 -21.03 18.14
C GLY A 155 10.25 -21.08 16.99
N GLN A 156 10.47 -19.98 16.27
CA GLN A 156 11.49 -19.89 15.22
C GLN A 156 12.83 -19.44 15.81
N ARG A 157 13.92 -20.10 15.41
CA ARG A 157 15.29 -19.74 15.84
C ARG A 157 16.02 -18.96 14.76
N PHE A 158 16.75 -17.95 15.18
CA PHE A 158 17.60 -17.08 14.38
C PHE A 158 19.02 -17.15 14.91
N TYR A 159 19.98 -17.54 14.08
CA TYR A 159 21.39 -17.70 14.47
C TYR A 159 22.27 -16.55 13.98
N GLN A 160 21.71 -15.65 13.20
CA GLN A 160 22.41 -14.49 12.64
C GLN A 160 22.72 -13.46 13.72
N ASP A 161 23.79 -12.70 13.49
CA ASP A 161 24.23 -11.62 14.39
C ASP A 161 23.20 -10.48 14.46
N TYR A 162 22.46 -10.25 13.38
CA TYR A 162 21.48 -9.16 13.27
C TYR A 162 20.14 -9.68 12.78
N LEU A 163 19.09 -9.17 13.41
CA LEU A 163 17.71 -9.45 13.06
C LEU A 163 16.97 -8.14 12.75
N SER A 164 16.66 -7.90 11.49
CA SER A 164 15.91 -6.72 11.07
C SER A 164 14.46 -6.82 11.52
N VAL A 165 13.94 -5.70 12.05
CA VAL A 165 12.56 -5.63 12.53
C VAL A 165 11.77 -4.60 11.74
N TYR A 166 10.60 -5.03 11.28
CA TYR A 166 9.65 -4.19 10.56
C TYR A 166 8.32 -4.15 11.30
N LEU A 167 7.73 -2.97 11.43
CA LEU A 167 6.35 -2.80 11.87
C LEU A 167 5.45 -2.77 10.62
N ARG A 168 4.59 -3.77 10.48
CA ARG A 168 3.75 -3.98 9.28
C ARG A 168 2.27 -3.98 9.62
N SER A 169 1.46 -3.48 8.70
CA SER A 169 0.00 -3.58 8.79
C SER A 169 -0.57 -3.78 7.39
N GLU A 170 -1.57 -4.64 7.29
CA GLU A 170 -2.32 -4.89 6.07
C GLU A 170 -3.55 -3.99 6.03
N GLU A 171 -3.83 -3.39 4.87
CA GLU A 171 -4.92 -2.43 4.69
C GLU A 171 -5.67 -2.68 3.38
N PHE A 172 -6.97 -2.49 3.45
CA PHE A 172 -7.84 -2.41 2.29
C PHE A 172 -8.15 -0.96 2.00
N THR A 173 -8.05 -0.59 0.74
CA THR A 173 -8.09 0.81 0.31
C THR A 173 -9.04 1.02 -0.86
N ALA A 174 -9.57 2.22 -0.95
CA ALA A 174 -10.28 2.73 -2.11
C ALA A 174 -9.60 4.00 -2.60
N ARG A 175 -9.52 4.19 -3.91
CA ARG A 175 -8.93 5.36 -4.55
C ARG A 175 -9.87 5.86 -5.63
N PRO A 176 -10.97 6.55 -5.26
CA PRO A 176 -11.76 7.30 -6.22
C PRO A 176 -10.93 8.45 -6.80
N GLY A 177 -11.13 8.75 -8.06
CA GLY A 177 -10.39 9.82 -8.72
C GLY A 177 -10.88 10.14 -10.11
N LEU A 178 -10.13 11.03 -10.75
CA LEU A 178 -10.31 11.47 -12.12
C LEU A 178 -9.08 11.11 -12.93
N PHE A 179 -9.28 10.92 -14.22
CA PHE A 179 -8.19 10.70 -15.15
C PHE A 179 -8.42 11.47 -16.45
N ALA A 180 -7.33 11.73 -17.15
CA ALA A 180 -7.30 12.22 -18.51
C ALA A 180 -6.22 11.45 -19.28
N GLN A 181 -6.57 10.94 -20.45
CA GLN A 181 -5.73 10.15 -21.32
C GLN A 181 -5.69 10.82 -22.69
N TYR A 182 -4.49 11.19 -23.14
CA TYR A 182 -4.27 11.83 -24.44
C TYR A 182 -3.50 10.89 -25.36
N ARG A 183 -4.13 10.47 -26.47
CA ARG A 183 -3.52 9.59 -27.48
C ARG A 183 -2.47 10.36 -28.27
N LEU A 184 -1.20 9.95 -28.13
CA LEU A 184 -0.07 10.53 -28.85
C LEU A 184 0.14 9.84 -30.20
N PHE A 185 0.03 8.50 -30.19
CA PHE A 185 0.12 7.63 -31.36
C PHE A 185 -0.91 6.50 -31.21
N ASP A 186 -1.15 5.75 -32.27
CA ASP A 186 -2.15 4.66 -32.28
C ASP A 186 -1.99 3.66 -31.12
N LYS A 187 -0.74 3.42 -30.68
CA LYS A 187 -0.42 2.48 -29.60
C LYS A 187 0.05 3.13 -28.30
N MET A 188 0.02 4.45 -28.18
CA MET A 188 0.55 5.13 -27.00
C MET A 188 -0.27 6.34 -26.59
N SER A 189 -0.63 6.38 -25.32
CA SER A 189 -1.33 7.50 -24.71
C SER A 189 -0.58 8.02 -23.48
N LEU A 190 -0.51 9.34 -23.35
CA LEU A 190 -0.16 10.00 -22.10
C LEU A 190 -1.34 9.88 -21.14
N ASN A 191 -1.07 9.64 -19.87
CA ASN A 191 -2.10 9.47 -18.84
C ASN A 191 -1.81 10.37 -17.65
N LEU A 192 -2.83 11.08 -17.18
CA LEU A 192 -2.81 11.93 -16.00
C LEU A 192 -3.91 11.45 -15.06
N GLU A 193 -3.58 11.25 -13.78
CA GLU A 193 -4.50 10.75 -12.78
C GLU A 193 -4.42 11.58 -11.49
N ILE A 194 -5.58 11.90 -10.92
CA ILE A 194 -5.70 12.54 -9.62
C ILE A 194 -6.70 11.74 -8.80
N ASP A 195 -6.24 11.15 -7.70
CA ASP A 195 -7.05 10.29 -6.83
C ASP A 195 -6.99 10.74 -5.38
N TYR A 196 -8.00 10.39 -4.60
CA TYR A 196 -7.94 10.48 -3.15
C TYR A 196 -7.84 9.09 -2.53
N HIS A 197 -6.74 8.80 -1.85
CA HIS A 197 -6.54 7.53 -1.15
C HIS A 197 -7.39 7.48 0.12
N LEU A 198 -8.16 6.41 0.27
CA LEU A 198 -8.96 6.13 1.45
C LEU A 198 -8.59 4.76 2.00
N ARG A 199 -8.11 4.71 3.25
CA ARG A 199 -8.14 3.47 4.02
C ARG A 199 -9.60 3.14 4.37
N MET A 200 -10.07 1.98 3.91
CA MET A 200 -11.39 1.46 4.26
C MET A 200 -11.36 0.75 5.61
N PHE A 201 -10.43 -0.20 5.74
CA PHE A 201 -10.17 -0.93 6.98
C PHE A 201 -8.73 -1.46 6.95
N GLY A 202 -8.24 -1.96 8.09
CA GLY A 202 -6.93 -2.59 8.14
C GLY A 202 -6.76 -3.39 9.42
N PHE A 203 -5.81 -4.30 9.39
CA PHE A 203 -5.50 -5.18 10.51
C PHE A 203 -4.58 -4.50 11.52
N ALA A 204 -4.60 -5.01 12.75
CA ALA A 204 -3.69 -4.56 13.79
C ALA A 204 -2.23 -4.68 13.29
N PRO A 205 -1.37 -3.69 13.60
CA PRO A 205 0.05 -3.78 13.28
C PRO A 205 0.70 -5.02 13.90
N ARG A 206 1.69 -5.58 13.22
CA ARG A 206 2.50 -6.71 13.66
C ARG A 206 3.98 -6.37 13.53
N LEU A 207 4.80 -6.94 14.42
CA LEU A 207 6.24 -6.95 14.26
C LEU A 207 6.62 -8.14 13.37
N VAL A 208 7.46 -7.87 12.39
CA VAL A 208 7.99 -8.88 11.48
C VAL A 208 9.50 -8.86 11.60
N PHE A 209 10.04 -9.97 12.05
CA PHE A 209 11.46 -10.20 12.24
C PHE A 209 11.99 -10.96 11.04
N THR A 210 13.07 -10.48 10.45
CA THR A 210 13.69 -11.08 9.26
C THR A 210 15.20 -11.09 9.44
N ALA A 211 15.82 -12.23 9.18
CA ALA A 211 17.27 -12.34 9.08
C ALA A 211 17.65 -12.73 7.66
N ASP A 212 18.76 -12.20 7.18
CA ASP A 212 19.33 -12.61 5.90
C ASP A 212 19.90 -14.04 6.02
N GLU A 213 19.70 -14.80 4.95
CA GLU A 213 20.11 -16.17 4.64
C GLU A 213 20.46 -17.15 5.78
N THR A 214 19.77 -18.28 5.80
CA THR A 214 20.36 -19.55 6.26
C THR A 214 21.17 -20.17 5.11
N ALA A 215 22.03 -21.15 5.39
CA ALA A 215 22.90 -21.83 4.42
C ALA A 215 22.21 -22.42 3.16
N ASN A 216 20.87 -22.42 3.11
CA ASN A 216 20.04 -22.88 1.99
C ASN A 216 19.41 -21.75 1.16
N GLY A 217 19.72 -20.47 1.44
CA GLY A 217 19.29 -19.32 0.63
C GLY A 217 17.89 -18.77 0.93
N ASP A 218 17.11 -19.39 1.82
CA ASP A 218 15.78 -18.88 2.19
C ASP A 218 15.84 -17.93 3.41
N PRO A 219 15.17 -16.76 3.35
CA PRO A 219 15.06 -15.86 4.49
C PRO A 219 14.17 -16.47 5.57
N VAL A 220 14.68 -16.50 6.80
CA VAL A 220 13.91 -16.92 7.98
C VAL A 220 13.08 -15.72 8.47
N ARG A 221 11.80 -15.96 8.73
CA ARG A 221 10.87 -14.93 9.21
C ARG A 221 10.03 -15.41 10.36
N ALA A 222 9.78 -14.52 11.32
CA ALA A 222 8.82 -14.71 12.40
C ALA A 222 7.95 -13.46 12.54
N THR A 223 6.75 -13.62 13.07
CA THR A 223 5.83 -12.50 13.30
C THR A 223 5.26 -12.56 14.70
N GLU A 224 5.21 -11.41 15.35
CA GLU A 224 4.56 -11.21 16.64
C GLU A 224 3.49 -10.14 16.53
N ARG A 225 2.46 -10.25 17.36
CA ARG A 225 1.49 -9.17 17.52
C ARG A 225 2.09 -8.08 18.40
N PHE A 226 1.51 -6.90 18.23
CA PHE A 226 1.97 -5.73 18.95
C PHE A 226 1.63 -5.76 20.45
N ASP A 227 0.59 -6.52 20.80
CA ASP A 227 0.07 -6.68 22.16
C ASP A 227 0.58 -7.95 22.86
N ASP A 228 1.53 -8.66 22.26
CA ASP A 228 2.14 -9.83 22.90
C ASP A 228 2.99 -9.41 24.12
N PRO A 229 3.01 -10.19 25.20
CA PRO A 229 3.64 -9.81 26.47
C PRO A 229 5.15 -9.60 26.39
N ASN A 230 5.77 -10.18 25.36
CA ASN A 230 7.20 -10.10 25.10
C ASN A 230 7.58 -8.84 24.28
N VAL A 231 6.60 -8.04 23.88
CA VAL A 231 6.79 -6.85 23.04
C VAL A 231 6.48 -5.59 23.86
N SER A 232 7.39 -4.63 23.81
CA SER A 232 7.18 -3.28 24.34
C SER A 232 7.65 -2.25 23.32
N LEU A 233 6.71 -1.55 22.68
CA LEU A 233 7.03 -0.44 21.78
C LEU A 233 6.44 0.87 22.31
N PHE A 234 7.33 1.84 22.49
CA PHE A 234 7.01 3.14 23.04
C PHE A 234 7.58 4.26 22.17
N THR A 235 6.88 5.39 22.21
CA THR A 235 7.34 6.64 21.58
C THR A 235 8.21 7.43 22.55
N THR A 236 8.95 8.43 22.05
CA THR A 236 9.72 9.38 22.89
C THR A 236 8.89 10.04 23.99
N ASN A 237 7.56 10.15 23.80
CA ASN A 237 6.63 10.71 24.78
C ASN A 237 6.04 9.65 25.74
N ARG A 238 6.61 8.43 25.76
CA ARG A 238 6.22 7.28 26.61
C ARG A 238 4.77 6.81 26.45
N GLY A 239 4.09 7.22 25.37
CA GLY A 239 2.81 6.64 24.98
C GLY A 239 3.01 5.32 24.24
N ASN A 240 2.20 4.32 24.57
CA ASN A 240 2.07 3.08 23.81
C ASN A 240 1.60 3.41 22.38
N LEU A 241 2.18 2.74 21.39
CA LEU A 241 1.84 2.99 19.99
C LEU A 241 0.65 2.13 19.54
N GLU A 242 -0.57 2.66 19.56
CA GLU A 242 -1.75 1.90 19.11
C GLU A 242 -1.88 1.76 17.58
N LYS A 243 -1.20 2.61 16.81
CA LYS A 243 -1.31 2.70 15.35
C LYS A 243 0.04 2.99 14.71
N LEU A 244 0.26 2.48 13.49
CA LEU A 244 1.42 2.84 12.69
C LEU A 244 1.57 4.37 12.58
N PRO A 245 2.79 4.92 12.62
CA PRO A 245 3.06 6.35 12.48
C PRO A 245 2.96 6.82 11.01
N LEU A 246 2.07 6.20 10.23
CA LEU A 246 1.89 6.39 8.80
C LEU A 246 0.40 6.52 8.47
N LYS A 247 0.03 7.66 7.88
CA LYS A 247 -1.29 7.88 7.28
C LYS A 247 -1.15 7.79 5.76
N ILE A 248 -1.96 6.94 5.14
CA ILE A 248 -2.01 6.84 3.66
C ILE A 248 -3.20 7.58 3.07
N ASN A 249 -4.13 8.08 3.90
CA ASN A 249 -5.26 8.84 3.39
C ASN A 249 -4.76 10.20 2.89
N GLY A 250 -5.11 10.55 1.65
CA GLY A 250 -4.68 11.81 1.07
C GLY A 250 -4.70 11.83 -0.45
N LEU A 251 -4.44 13.01 -1.00
CA LEU A 251 -4.42 13.24 -2.44
C LEU A 251 -3.20 12.57 -3.09
N GLN A 252 -3.40 12.02 -4.29
CA GLN A 252 -2.35 11.50 -5.15
C GLN A 252 -2.50 12.10 -6.54
N ALA A 253 -1.38 12.45 -7.16
CA ALA A 253 -1.32 12.87 -8.55
C ALA A 253 -0.25 12.05 -9.25
N ARG A 254 -0.56 11.55 -10.45
CA ARG A 254 0.36 10.74 -11.26
C ARG A 254 0.28 11.11 -12.71
N ILE A 255 1.41 11.02 -13.39
CA ILE A 255 1.54 11.13 -14.84
C ILE A 255 2.25 9.89 -15.36
N GLY A 256 1.89 9.43 -16.54
CA GLY A 256 2.45 8.22 -17.10
C GLY A 256 2.04 7.97 -18.53
N VAL A 257 2.23 6.72 -18.93
CA VAL A 257 1.93 6.24 -20.28
C VAL A 257 1.11 4.96 -20.21
N VAL A 258 0.27 4.79 -21.22
CA VAL A 258 -0.40 3.52 -21.54
C VAL A 258 0.07 3.11 -22.93
N ILE A 259 0.64 1.91 -23.02
CA ILE A 259 1.12 1.32 -24.28
C ILE A 259 0.19 0.18 -24.64
N ILE A 260 -0.51 0.30 -25.78
CA ILE A 260 -1.39 -0.75 -26.31
C ILE A 260 -0.53 -1.81 -27.00
N LEU A 261 -0.80 -3.09 -26.71
CA LEU A 261 -0.06 -4.24 -27.22
C LEU A 261 -0.52 -4.58 -28.64
#